data_AF-A0A920EZ61-F1
#
_entry.id   AF-A0A920EZ61-F1
#
_cell.length_a   1.000
_cell.length_b   1.000
_cell.length_c   1.000
_cell.angle_alpha   90.00
_cell.angle_beta   90.00
_cell.angle_gamma   90.00
#
_symmetry.space_group_name_H-M   'P 1'
#
loop_
_entity.id
_entity.type
_entity.pdbx_description
1 polymer ?
#
loop_
_entity_poly.entity_id
_entity_poly.type
_entity_poly.pdbx_seq_one_letter_code
_entity_poly.pdbx_strand_id
1 'polypeptide(L)'
;MVNQTSRFLTKEYAGTVEVTSRVMDAISIVISAYIIFRFFDIPVDGTTYLPLLVLIKILFCFIIFKEGQLYRSWRGRPYSDQFSRLVLSYSLSAAAVTAVWLILGFQFLIYPLPFFLWLLLSLFFILTIKGFCLYCGTAIT
;
A
#
# COMPACT_ATOMS: atom_id res chain seq x y z
N MET A 1 -33.11 -19.37 16.11
CA MET A 1 -32.76 -17.94 15.92
C MET A 1 -31.37 -17.69 16.52
N VAL A 2 -30.29 -17.98 15.80
CA VAL A 2 -28.90 -17.80 16.27
C VAL A 2 -28.05 -17.24 15.11
N ASN A 3 -28.53 -16.20 14.42
CA ASN A 3 -27.82 -15.70 13.22
C ASN A 3 -27.87 -14.18 13.01
N GLN A 4 -28.25 -13.41 14.04
CA GLN A 4 -28.28 -11.94 13.94
C GLN A 4 -27.14 -11.25 14.72
N THR A 5 -26.57 -11.88 15.74
CA THR A 5 -25.47 -11.33 16.54
C THR A 5 -24.12 -11.32 15.81
N SER A 6 -23.88 -12.27 14.90
CA SER A 6 -22.67 -12.32 14.04
C SER A 6 -22.59 -11.16 13.04
N ARG A 7 -23.74 -10.57 12.68
CA ARG A 7 -23.84 -9.48 11.70
C ARG A 7 -23.56 -8.10 12.30
N PHE A 8 -23.75 -7.94 13.61
CA PHE A 8 -23.43 -6.71 14.34
C PHE A 8 -21.97 -6.67 14.79
N LEU A 9 -21.44 -7.79 15.31
CA LEU A 9 -20.03 -7.93 15.65
C LEU A 9 -19.10 -7.83 14.43
N THR A 10 -19.58 -7.98 13.21
CA THR A 10 -18.74 -7.81 12.00
C THR A 10 -18.67 -6.36 11.54
N LYS A 11 -19.58 -5.47 11.96
CA LYS A 11 -19.66 -4.09 11.45
C LYS A 11 -18.71 -3.14 12.19
N GLU A 12 -18.58 -3.31 13.51
CA GLU A 12 -17.66 -2.49 14.32
C GLU A 12 -16.18 -2.80 14.03
N TYR A 13 -15.84 -4.09 13.90
CA TYR A 13 -14.46 -4.50 13.61
C TYR A 13 -14.08 -4.30 12.14
N ALA A 14 -15.04 -4.21 11.22
CA ALA A 14 -14.74 -3.93 9.80
C ALA A 14 -14.07 -2.57 9.61
N GLY A 15 -14.50 -1.54 10.36
CA GLY A 15 -13.86 -0.22 10.35
C GLY A 15 -12.43 -0.28 10.88
N THR A 16 -12.20 -0.99 11.98
CA THR A 16 -10.87 -1.16 12.59
C THR A 16 -9.92 -1.95 11.69
N VAL A 17 -10.41 -2.99 11.01
CA VAL A 17 -9.63 -3.78 10.03
C VAL A 17 -9.27 -2.95 8.81
N GLU A 18 -10.19 -2.12 8.32
CA GLU A 18 -9.91 -1.19 7.22
C GLU A 18 -8.82 -0.17 7.61
N VAL A 19 -8.92 0.45 8.79
CA VAL A 19 -7.92 1.42 9.26
C VAL A 19 -6.55 0.76 9.46
N THR A 20 -6.49 -0.38 10.15
CA THR A 20 -5.24 -1.12 10.36
C THR A 20 -4.59 -1.54 9.04
N SER A 21 -5.38 -1.98 8.06
CA SER A 21 -4.85 -2.33 6.74
C SER A 21 -4.25 -1.13 6.00
N ARG A 22 -4.87 0.06 6.09
CA ARG A 22 -4.33 1.31 5.53
C ARG A 22 -3.03 1.72 6.22
N VAL A 23 -2.97 1.59 7.55
CA VAL A 23 -1.76 1.88 8.33
C VAL A 23 -0.62 0.96 7.91
N MET A 24 -0.88 -0.35 7.75
CA MET A 24 0.12 -1.31 7.28
C MET A 24 0.61 -0.99 5.86
N ASP A 25 -0.29 -0.61 4.96
CA ASP A 25 0.07 -0.23 3.59
C ASP A 25 0.95 1.04 3.59
N ALA A 26 0.63 2.05 4.41
CA ALA A 26 1.45 3.25 4.56
C ALA A 26 2.83 2.95 5.18
N ILE A 27 2.89 2.15 6.24
CA ILE A 27 4.15 1.73 6.86
C ILE A 27 5.04 1.00 5.85
N SER A 28 4.46 0.13 5.01
CA SER A 28 5.19 -0.58 3.95
C SER A 28 5.85 0.38 2.95
N ILE A 29 5.12 1.42 2.55
CA ILE A 29 5.62 2.45 1.63
C ILE A 29 6.72 3.30 2.28
N VAL A 30 6.58 3.63 3.57
CA VAL A 30 7.58 4.41 4.31
C VAL A 30 8.85 3.61 4.58
N ILE A 31 8.74 2.36 5.04
CA ILE A 31 9.88 1.48 5.33
C ILE A 31 10.68 1.21 4.05
N SER A 32 9.99 0.91 2.94
CA SER A 32 10.68 0.73 1.66
C SER A 32 11.39 1.99 1.19
N ALA A 33 10.80 3.17 1.35
CA ALA A 33 11.47 4.44 1.03
C ALA A 33 12.73 4.61 1.88
N TYR A 34 12.60 4.38 3.19
CA TYR A 34 13.71 4.47 4.13
C TYR A 34 14.87 3.54 3.78
N ILE A 35 14.58 2.27 3.46
CA ILE A 35 15.59 1.29 3.06
C ILE A 35 16.34 1.76 1.80
N ILE A 36 15.61 2.21 0.78
CA ILE A 36 16.22 2.65 -0.48
C ILE A 36 17.04 3.93 -0.29
N PHE A 37 16.50 4.93 0.42
CA PHE A 37 17.21 6.18 0.64
C PHE A 37 18.50 5.95 1.44
N ARG A 38 18.46 5.04 2.42
CA ARG A 38 19.66 4.66 3.19
C ARG A 38 20.66 3.86 2.37
N PHE A 39 20.19 2.94 1.51
CA PHE A 39 21.07 2.09 0.70
C PHE A 39 21.77 2.87 -0.42
N PHE A 40 21.11 3.85 -1.01
CA PHE A 40 21.64 4.69 -2.09
C PHE A 40 22.23 6.03 -1.60
N ASP A 41 22.35 6.21 -0.28
CA ASP A 41 22.89 7.41 0.38
C ASP A 41 22.26 8.72 -0.13
N ILE A 42 20.94 8.69 -0.32
CA ILE A 42 20.19 9.83 -0.83
C ILE A 42 19.98 10.82 0.33
N PRO A 43 20.45 12.08 0.23
CA PRO A 43 20.34 13.05 1.31
C PRO A 43 18.88 13.45 1.53
N VAL A 44 18.30 12.92 2.61
CA VAL A 44 16.95 13.29 3.09
C VAL A 44 16.98 14.62 3.86
N ASP A 45 18.11 14.93 4.49
CA ASP A 45 18.29 16.12 5.29
C ASP A 45 18.35 17.38 4.41
N GLY A 46 17.38 18.28 4.60
CA GLY A 46 17.28 19.56 3.89
C GLY A 46 16.45 19.55 2.60
N THR A 47 15.94 18.40 2.14
CA THR A 47 15.12 18.29 0.93
C THR A 47 13.67 17.92 1.25
N THR A 48 12.79 18.92 1.42
CA THR A 48 11.36 18.73 1.73
C THR A 48 10.59 17.90 0.67
N TYR A 49 11.18 17.70 -0.50
CA TYR A 49 10.55 17.08 -1.66
C TYR A 49 10.50 15.54 -1.61
N LEU A 50 11.49 14.86 -1.01
CA LEU A 50 11.51 13.39 -0.95
C LEU A 50 10.42 12.85 0.00
N PRO A 51 10.28 13.35 1.24
CA PRO A 51 9.17 12.94 2.11
C PRO A 51 7.80 13.32 1.52
N LEU A 52 7.72 14.44 0.80
CA LEU A 52 6.50 14.85 0.11
C LEU A 52 6.11 13.83 -0.98
N LEU A 53 7.07 13.33 -1.75
CA LEU A 53 6.82 12.31 -2.78
C LEU A 53 6.31 11.00 -2.16
N VAL A 54 6.88 10.60 -1.02
CA VAL A 54 6.40 9.44 -0.24
C VAL A 54 4.96 9.67 0.25
N LEU A 55 4.66 10.86 0.76
CA LEU A 55 3.30 11.22 1.20
C LEU A 55 2.29 11.18 0.04
N ILE A 56 2.65 11.75 -1.12
CA ILE A 56 1.84 11.70 -2.34
C ILE A 56 1.55 10.25 -2.75
N LYS A 57 2.55 9.36 -2.67
CA LYS A 57 2.36 7.93 -2.94
C LYS A 57 1.37 7.28 -1.98
N ILE A 58 1.45 7.57 -0.69
CA ILE A 58 0.51 7.05 0.31
C ILE A 58 -0.92 7.51 -0.02
N LEU A 59 -1.10 8.80 -0.34
CA LEU A 59 -2.40 9.36 -0.69
C LEU A 59 -3.00 8.71 -1.94
N PHE A 60 -2.23 8.58 -3.02
CA PHE A 60 -2.70 7.89 -4.22
C PHE A 60 -3.01 6.41 -3.94
N CYS A 61 -2.20 5.75 -3.14
CA CYS A 61 -2.46 4.37 -2.73
C CYS A 61 -3.80 4.27 -1.99
N PHE A 62 -4.10 5.17 -1.06
CA PHE A 62 -5.37 5.16 -0.33
C PHE A 62 -6.58 5.42 -1.21
N ILE A 63 -6.50 6.42 -2.10
CA ILE A 63 -7.60 6.74 -3.03
C ILE A 63 -7.88 5.56 -3.96
N ILE A 64 -6.83 5.04 -4.61
CA ILE A 64 -6.98 4.00 -5.63
C ILE A 64 -7.35 2.66 -4.98
N PHE A 65 -6.80 2.33 -3.80
CA PHE A 65 -7.13 1.06 -3.12
C PHE A 65 -8.56 1.07 -2.58
N LYS A 66 -9.05 2.24 -2.13
CA LYS A 66 -10.45 2.41 -1.75
C LYS A 66 -11.38 2.14 -2.94
N GLU A 67 -11.06 2.71 -4.10
CA GLU A 67 -11.85 2.51 -5.33
C GLU A 67 -11.77 1.07 -5.83
N GLY A 68 -10.60 0.44 -5.74
CA GLY A 68 -10.39 -0.98 -6.03
C GLY A 68 -11.07 -1.96 -5.05
N GLN A 69 -11.75 -1.44 -4.02
CA GLN A 69 -12.40 -2.20 -2.95
C GLN A 69 -11.45 -3.13 -2.18
N LEU A 70 -10.16 -2.77 -2.10
CA LEU A 70 -9.10 -3.59 -1.48
C LEU A 70 -9.16 -3.63 0.05
N TYR A 71 -9.89 -2.69 0.65
CA TYR A 71 -10.10 -2.61 2.10
C TYR A 71 -11.37 -3.30 2.61
N ARG A 72 -12.22 -3.82 1.70
CA ARG A 72 -13.39 -4.62 2.10
C ARG A 72 -12.97 -6.04 2.49
N SER A 73 -13.77 -6.69 3.34
CA SER A 73 -13.46 -8.02 3.87
C SER A 73 -13.14 -9.02 2.77
N TRP A 74 -12.03 -9.75 2.94
CA TRP A 74 -11.51 -10.72 1.97
C TRP A 74 -12.35 -12.03 1.91
N ARG A 75 -13.42 -12.13 2.71
CA ARG A 75 -14.30 -13.30 2.77
C ARG A 75 -15.02 -13.54 1.44
N GLY A 76 -14.78 -14.71 0.85
CA GLY A 76 -15.61 -15.28 -0.21
C GLY A 76 -15.27 -14.91 -1.66
N ARG A 77 -14.13 -14.26 -1.92
CA ARG A 77 -13.64 -14.04 -3.31
C ARG A 77 -12.40 -14.89 -3.60
N PRO A 78 -12.23 -15.38 -4.85
CA PRO A 78 -11.07 -16.14 -5.24
C PRO A 78 -9.79 -15.29 -5.13
N TYR A 79 -8.72 -15.90 -4.62
CA TYR A 79 -7.43 -15.24 -4.37
C TYR A 79 -6.84 -14.56 -5.62
N SER A 80 -6.98 -15.20 -6.78
CA SER A 80 -6.48 -14.67 -8.06
C SER A 80 -7.10 -13.33 -8.45
N ASP A 81 -8.40 -13.12 -8.18
CA ASP A 81 -9.09 -11.84 -8.46
C ASP A 81 -8.66 -10.74 -7.47
N GLN A 82 -8.37 -11.10 -6.22
CA GLN A 82 -7.90 -10.14 -5.23
C GLN A 82 -6.45 -9.70 -5.51
N PHE A 83 -5.59 -10.66 -5.86
CA PHE A 83 -4.21 -10.37 -6.25
C PHE A 83 -4.15 -9.51 -7.51
N SER A 84 -4.94 -9.83 -8.54
CA SER A 84 -4.97 -9.05 -9.78
C SER A 84 -5.44 -7.61 -9.53
N ARG A 85 -6.48 -7.41 -8.71
CA ARG A 85 -6.93 -6.07 -8.29
C ARG A 85 -5.85 -5.31 -7.55
N LEU A 86 -5.15 -5.95 -6.61
CA LEU A 86 -4.08 -5.31 -5.86
C LEU A 86 -2.95 -4.87 -6.79
N VAL A 87 -2.51 -5.74 -7.69
CA VAL A 87 -1.44 -5.43 -8.66
C VAL A 87 -1.87 -4.31 -9.60
N LEU A 88 -3.10 -4.34 -10.12
CA LEU A 88 -3.64 -3.28 -11.00
C LEU A 88 -3.76 -1.93 -10.28
N SER A 89 -4.37 -1.91 -9.10
CA SER A 89 -4.51 -0.71 -8.28
C SER A 89 -3.14 -0.15 -7.86
N TYR A 90 -2.20 -1.03 -7.50
CA TYR A 90 -0.84 -0.62 -7.18
C TYR A 90 -0.14 -0.02 -8.41
N SER A 91 -0.24 -0.68 -9.57
CA SER A 91 0.35 -0.21 -10.83
C SER A 91 -0.20 1.16 -11.21
N LEU A 92 -1.51 1.39 -11.07
CA LEU A 92 -2.12 2.69 -11.32
C LEU A 92 -1.58 3.76 -10.37
N SER A 93 -1.45 3.45 -9.07
CA SER A 93 -0.88 4.38 -8.10
C SER A 93 0.61 4.66 -8.34
N ALA A 94 1.35 3.66 -8.83
CA ALA A 94 2.76 3.80 -9.21
C ALA A 94 2.91 4.68 -10.44
N ALA A 95 2.06 4.49 -11.46
CA ALA A 95 2.01 5.33 -12.65
C ALA A 95 1.69 6.79 -12.29
N ALA A 96 0.71 7.03 -11.41
CA ALA A 96 0.35 8.37 -10.94
C ALA A 96 1.53 9.07 -10.25
N VAL A 97 2.23 8.38 -9.34
CA VAL A 97 3.41 8.95 -8.66
C VAL A 97 4.58 9.14 -9.60
N THR A 98 4.77 8.24 -10.57
CA THR A 98 5.80 8.40 -11.61
C THR A 98 5.52 9.64 -12.45
N ALA A 99 4.26 9.89 -12.82
CA ALA A 99 3.88 11.11 -13.52
C ALA A 99 4.17 12.37 -12.69
N VAL A 100 3.85 12.37 -11.39
CA VAL A 100 4.19 13.48 -10.49
C VAL A 100 5.70 13.69 -10.40
N TRP A 101 6.47 12.59 -10.27
CA TRP A 101 7.93 12.63 -10.23
C TRP A 101 8.55 13.23 -11.51
N LEU A 102 8.00 12.89 -12.68
CA LEU A 102 8.41 13.46 -13.97
C LEU A 102 8.03 14.94 -14.12
N ILE A 103 6.78 15.30 -13.79
CA ILE A 103 6.27 16.67 -13.95
C ILE A 103 7.00 17.65 -13.03
N LEU A 104 7.30 17.25 -11.80
CA LEU A 104 8.02 18.08 -10.84
C LEU A 104 9.53 18.13 -11.09
N GLY A 105 10.04 17.41 -12.09
CA GLY A 105 11.47 17.42 -12.43
C GLY A 105 12.36 16.83 -11.33
N PHE A 106 11.83 15.95 -10.47
CA PHE A 106 12.57 15.35 -9.36
C PHE A 106 13.63 14.31 -9.78
N GLN A 107 13.87 14.18 -11.09
CA GLN A 107 14.94 13.37 -11.66
C GLN A 107 16.33 13.79 -11.18
N PHE A 108 16.51 15.07 -10.84
CA PHE A 108 17.77 15.59 -10.27
C PHE A 108 17.98 15.20 -8.80
N LEU A 109 16.90 14.85 -8.09
CA LEU A 109 16.93 14.58 -6.65
C LEU A 109 17.03 13.09 -6.34
N ILE A 110 16.39 12.25 -7.16
CA ILE A 110 16.47 10.80 -7.06
C ILE A 110 16.65 10.21 -8.45
N TYR A 111 17.69 9.38 -8.62
CA TYR A 111 17.92 8.68 -9.87
C TYR A 111 16.75 7.73 -10.18
N PRO A 112 16.49 7.41 -11.47
CA PRO A 112 15.40 6.53 -11.85
C PRO A 112 15.46 5.15 -11.18
N LEU A 113 16.67 4.60 -11.05
CA LEU A 113 16.88 3.26 -10.49
C LEU A 113 16.42 3.13 -9.03
N PRO A 114 16.87 3.97 -8.06
CA PRO A 114 16.34 3.92 -6.70
C PRO A 114 14.85 4.23 -6.63
N PHE A 115 14.33 5.12 -7.47
CA PHE A 115 12.89 5.40 -7.53
C PHE A 115 12.05 4.16 -7.88
N PHE A 116 12.42 3.43 -8.94
CA PHE A 116 11.70 2.21 -9.32
C PHE A 116 11.92 1.07 -8.33
N LEU A 117 13.11 0.95 -7.73
CA LEU A 117 13.37 -0.03 -6.68
C LEU A 117 12.50 0.22 -5.45
N TRP A 118 12.26 1.48 -5.07
CA TRP A 118 11.34 1.81 -4.00
C TRP A 118 9.90 1.36 -4.30
N LEU A 119 9.41 1.58 -5.53
CA LEU A 119 8.08 1.13 -5.93
C LEU A 119 7.98 -0.41 -5.92
N LEU A 120 9.00 -1.11 -6.39
CA LEU A 120 9.03 -2.59 -6.35
C LEU A 120 9.07 -3.12 -4.92
N LEU A 121 9.92 -2.53 -4.07
CA LEU A 121 10.08 -2.95 -2.68
C LEU A 121 8.81 -2.70 -1.85
N SER A 122 8.14 -1.55 -2.07
CA SER A 122 6.84 -1.29 -1.43
C SER A 122 5.76 -2.27 -1.87
N LEU A 123 5.68 -2.62 -3.16
CA LEU A 123 4.76 -3.65 -3.63
C LEU A 123 5.02 -5.00 -2.96
N PHE A 124 6.30 -5.39 -2.85
CA PHE A 124 6.70 -6.64 -2.20
C PHE A 124 6.27 -6.68 -0.72
N PHE A 125 6.46 -5.60 0.04
CA PHE A 125 5.99 -5.53 1.43
C PHE A 125 4.48 -5.60 1.55
N ILE A 126 3.74 -4.87 0.70
CA ILE A 126 2.27 -4.92 0.72
C ILE A 126 1.79 -6.34 0.41
N LEU A 127 2.37 -7.00 -0.60
CA LEU A 127 2.02 -8.37 -0.97
C LEU A 127 2.26 -9.37 0.16
N THR A 128 3.43 -9.29 0.82
CA THR A 128 3.78 -10.20 1.92
C THR A 128 2.86 -9.99 3.13
N ILE A 129 2.56 -8.75 3.50
CA ILE A 129 1.62 -8.44 4.60
C ILE A 129 0.22 -8.96 4.29
N LYS A 130 -0.29 -8.70 3.08
CA LYS A 130 -1.64 -9.17 2.69
C LYS A 130 -1.70 -10.69 2.59
N GLY A 131 -0.65 -11.33 2.07
CA GLY A 131 -0.52 -12.79 2.04
C GLY A 131 -0.51 -13.41 3.44
N PHE A 132 0.21 -12.80 4.39
CA PHE A 132 0.24 -13.24 5.79
C PHE A 132 -1.11 -13.06 6.50
N CYS A 133 -1.75 -11.91 6.30
CA CYS A 133 -3.06 -11.61 6.89
C CYS A 133 -4.14 -12.61 6.41
N LEU A 134 -4.08 -13.04 5.15
CA LEU A 134 -4.89 -14.11 4.60
C LEU A 134 -4.67 -15.46 5.29
N TYR A 135 -3.41 -15.89 5.41
CA TYR A 135 -3.03 -17.17 6.01
C TYR A 135 -3.49 -17.27 7.47
N CYS A 136 -3.34 -16.18 8.22
CA CYS A 136 -3.79 -16.09 9.61
C CYS A 136 -5.33 -16.07 9.72
N GLY A 137 -6.02 -15.41 8.77
CA GLY A 137 -7.48 -15.39 8.72
C GLY A 137 -8.14 -16.74 8.38
N THR A 138 -7.45 -17.62 7.65
CA THR A 138 -7.90 -19.00 7.39
C THR A 138 -7.63 -19.97 8.54
N ALA A 139 -6.76 -19.62 9.50
CA ALA A 139 -6.44 -20.46 10.65
C ALA A 139 -7.42 -20.32 11.83
N ILE A 140 -8.37 -19.38 11.76
CA ILE A 140 -9.37 -19.08 12.81
C ILE A 140 -10.76 -19.64 12.45
N THR A 141 -10.88 -20.42 11.38
CA THR A 141 -12.09 -21.17 10.99
C THR A 141 -11.82 -22.65 10.98
#